data_AF-A0A2E4FSU6-F1
#
_entry.id   AF-A0A2E4FSU6-F1
#
_cell.length_a   1.000
_cell.length_b   1.000
_cell.length_c   1.000
_cell.angle_alpha   90.00
_cell.angle_beta   90.00
_cell.angle_gamma   90.00
#
_symmetry.space_group_name_H-M   'P 1'
#
loop_
_entity.id
_entity.type
_entity.pdbx_description
1 polymer ?
#
loop_
_entity_poly.entity_id
_entity_poly.type
_entity_poly.pdbx_seq_one_letter_code
_entity_poly.pdbx_strand_id
1 'polypeptide(L)'
;MTFVAELEPTAVWQHFDKILTIPGASKDEERMRVHVVAVADGHGLPHQIDASGNVVVRKPATPGKEGATVVILQSHLDMVQE
;
A
#
# COMPACT_ATOMS: atom_id res chain seq x y z
N MET A 1 -7.82 3.49 -16.26
CA MET A 1 -6.68 4.38 -15.95
C MET A 1 -7.24 5.78 -15.92
N THR A 2 -6.98 6.51 -14.84
CA THR A 2 -7.28 7.95 -14.76
C THR A 2 -6.08 8.73 -15.36
N PHE A 3 -6.13 10.05 -15.31
CA PHE A 3 -5.12 10.90 -15.94
C PHE A 3 -3.82 11.04 -15.14
N VAL A 4 -3.78 10.57 -13.89
CA VAL A 4 -2.65 10.85 -12.98
C VAL A 4 -1.46 9.92 -13.17
N ALA A 5 -1.63 8.76 -13.83
CA ALA A 5 -0.59 7.73 -13.93
C ALA A 5 0.72 8.17 -14.62
N GLU A 6 0.68 9.26 -15.40
CA GLU A 6 1.82 9.82 -16.14
C GLU A 6 2.52 10.96 -15.37
N LEU A 7 2.06 11.31 -14.17
CA LEU A 7 2.70 12.32 -13.33
C LEU A 7 3.99 11.79 -12.70
N GLU A 8 4.93 12.71 -12.40
CA GLU A 8 6.17 12.36 -11.69
C GLU A 8 6.01 12.49 -10.16
N PRO A 9 6.57 11.56 -9.35
CA PRO A 9 7.29 10.36 -9.75
C PRO A 9 6.37 9.22 -10.20
N THR A 10 6.61 8.70 -11.41
CA THR A 10 5.71 7.75 -12.10
C THR A 10 5.30 6.54 -11.23
N ALA A 11 6.24 5.95 -10.48
CA ALA A 11 5.96 4.76 -9.66
C ALA A 11 4.87 5.01 -8.59
N VAL A 12 4.88 6.17 -7.94
CA VAL A 12 3.88 6.52 -6.91
C VAL A 12 2.53 6.77 -7.57
N TRP A 13 2.52 7.51 -8.68
CA TRP A 13 1.29 7.87 -9.35
C TRP A 13 0.59 6.71 -10.05
N GLN A 14 1.31 5.69 -10.51
CA GLN A 14 0.71 4.44 -10.99
C GLN A 14 -0.02 3.68 -9.87
N HIS A 15 0.55 3.64 -8.67
CA HIS A 15 -0.15 3.08 -7.50
C HIS A 15 -1.38 3.92 -7.14
N PHE A 16 -1.24 5.25 -7.13
CA PHE A 16 -2.34 6.14 -6.81
C PHE A 16 -3.48 6.05 -7.82
N ASP A 17 -3.18 5.98 -9.12
CA ASP A 17 -4.17 5.76 -10.18
C ASP A 17 -4.99 4.50 -9.91
N LYS A 18 -4.33 3.41 -9.49
CA LYS A 18 -5.01 2.16 -9.17
C LYS A 18 -5.89 2.30 -7.92
N ILE A 19 -5.39 2.96 -6.88
CA ILE A 19 -6.12 3.24 -5.62
C ILE A 19 -7.42 4.00 -5.91
N LEU A 20 -7.40 5.00 -6.80
CA LEU A 20 -8.61 5.78 -7.17
C LEU A 20 -9.72 4.92 -7.80
N THR A 21 -9.38 3.76 -8.39
CA THR A 21 -10.37 2.84 -8.97
C THR A 21 -11.02 1.91 -7.95
N ILE A 22 -10.57 1.93 -6.70
CA ILE A 22 -11.01 1.04 -5.64
C ILE A 22 -11.84 1.86 -4.63
N PRO A 23 -13.15 1.55 -4.48
CA PRO A 23 -13.93 2.13 -3.40
C PRO A 23 -13.30 1.80 -2.05
N GLY A 24 -13.12 2.82 -1.21
CA GLY A 24 -12.50 2.70 0.12
C GLY A 24 -13.14 3.67 1.09
N ALA A 25 -14.44 3.50 1.36
CA ALA A 25 -15.11 4.26 2.41
C ALA A 25 -14.56 3.86 3.78
N SER A 26 -14.60 4.76 4.76
CA SER A 26 -14.35 4.38 6.16
C SER A 26 -15.29 3.25 6.59
N LYS A 27 -14.71 2.20 7.21
CA LYS A 27 -15.34 0.90 7.57
C LYS A 27 -15.61 -0.07 6.42
N ASP A 28 -15.19 0.26 5.19
CA ASP A 28 -15.25 -0.62 4.01
C ASP A 28 -13.86 -0.71 3.33
N GLU A 29 -12.83 -1.01 4.11
CA GLU A 29 -11.44 -1.03 3.65
C GLU A 29 -10.99 -2.37 3.07
N GLU A 30 -11.85 -3.41 3.07
CA GLU A 30 -11.47 -4.77 2.69
C GLU A 30 -10.90 -4.83 1.26
N ARG A 31 -11.53 -4.13 0.32
CA ARG A 31 -11.08 -4.11 -1.08
C ARG A 31 -9.72 -3.43 -1.24
N MET A 32 -9.50 -2.33 -0.53
CA MET A 32 -8.21 -1.65 -0.50
C MET A 32 -7.14 -2.54 0.13
N ARG A 33 -7.50 -3.28 1.17
CA ARG A 33 -6.63 -4.25 1.84
C ARG A 33 -6.16 -5.36 0.91
N VAL A 34 -7.09 -5.97 0.19
CA VAL A 34 -6.80 -7.01 -0.81
C VAL A 34 -5.86 -6.46 -1.88
N HIS A 35 -6.04 -5.21 -2.29
CA HIS A 35 -5.14 -4.57 -3.24
C HIS A 35 -3.71 -4.43 -2.70
N VAL A 36 -3.54 -3.94 -1.46
CA VAL A 36 -2.21 -3.81 -0.83
C VAL A 36 -1.52 -5.17 -0.68
N VAL A 37 -2.27 -6.19 -0.25
CA VAL A 37 -1.78 -7.57 -0.15
C VAL A 37 -1.32 -8.10 -1.51
N ALA A 38 -2.12 -7.93 -2.56
CA ALA A 38 -1.76 -8.38 -3.90
C ALA A 38 -0.48 -7.69 -4.44
N VAL A 39 -0.28 -6.40 -4.12
CA VAL A 39 0.97 -5.69 -4.44
C VAL A 39 2.15 -6.31 -3.70
N ALA A 40 2.01 -6.59 -2.40
CA ALA A 40 3.06 -7.23 -1.61
C ALA A 40 3.41 -8.63 -2.14
N ASP A 41 2.41 -9.47 -2.43
CA ASP A 41 2.58 -10.80 -3.02
C ASP A 41 3.29 -10.74 -4.38
N GLY A 42 2.90 -9.79 -5.24
CA GLY A 42 3.54 -9.58 -6.54
C GLY A 42 5.03 -9.22 -6.45
N HIS A 43 5.46 -8.65 -5.32
CA HIS A 43 6.86 -8.36 -5.01
C HIS A 43 7.53 -9.42 -4.12
N GLY A 44 6.82 -10.49 -3.74
CA GLY A 44 7.32 -11.51 -2.81
C GLY A 44 7.61 -10.98 -1.41
N LEU A 45 6.89 -9.94 -0.98
CA LEU A 45 7.09 -9.30 0.32
C LEU A 45 6.21 -9.93 1.39
N PRO A 46 6.76 -10.38 2.54
CA PRO A 46 5.96 -10.91 3.63
C PRO A 46 5.05 -9.82 4.21
N HIS A 47 3.77 -10.18 4.41
CA HIS A 47 2.77 -9.31 4.99
C HIS A 47 2.01 -9.99 6.14
N GLN A 48 1.37 -9.20 6.98
CA GLN A 48 0.47 -9.67 8.03
C GLN A 48 -0.75 -8.76 8.12
N ILE A 49 -1.89 -9.34 8.48
CA ILE A 49 -3.14 -8.63 8.78
C ILE A 49 -3.49 -8.95 10.23
N ASP A 50 -3.73 -7.94 11.05
CA ASP A 50 -4.16 -8.14 12.45
C ASP A 50 -5.68 -8.35 12.55
N ALA A 51 -6.17 -8.62 13.77
CA ALA A 51 -7.60 -8.84 14.03
C ALA A 51 -8.47 -7.60 13.79
N SER A 52 -7.88 -6.40 13.84
CA SER A 52 -8.55 -5.13 13.55
C SER A 52 -8.52 -4.79 12.06
N GLY A 53 -7.74 -5.53 11.28
CA GLY A 53 -7.60 -5.33 9.86
C GLY A 53 -6.45 -4.44 9.41
N ASN A 54 -5.55 -4.05 10.30
CA ASN A 54 -4.37 -3.30 9.88
C ASN A 54 -3.45 -4.20 9.07
N VAL A 55 -2.84 -3.67 8.02
CA VAL A 55 -1.86 -4.38 7.19
C VAL A 55 -0.46 -3.88 7.48
N VAL A 56 0.46 -4.81 7.68
CA VAL A 56 1.90 -4.53 7.70
C VAL A 56 2.58 -5.33 6.60
N VAL A 57 3.27 -4.65 5.70
CA VAL A 57 4.16 -5.24 4.69
C VAL A 57 5.60 -5.03 5.12
N ARG A 58 6.42 -6.09 5.07
CA ARG A 58 7.83 -6.04 5.47
C ARG A 58 8.71 -6.16 4.24
N LYS A 59 9.65 -5.22 4.08
CA LYS A 59 10.68 -5.25 3.04
C LYS A 59 12.06 -5.33 3.69
N PRO A 60 12.94 -6.27 3.28
CA PRO A 60 14.29 -6.33 3.80
C PRO A 60 15.09 -5.07 3.43
N ALA A 61 16.13 -4.80 4.20
CA ALA A 61 17.09 -3.76 3.86
C ALA A 61 17.71 -4.04 2.48
N THR A 62 18.04 -2.99 1.74
CA THR A 62 18.88 -3.12 0.55
C THR A 62 20.28 -3.59 0.94
N PRO A 63 21.01 -4.30 0.06
CA PRO A 63 22.36 -4.79 0.36
C PRO A 63 23.27 -3.71 0.95
N GLY A 64 23.94 -4.02 2.06
CA GLY A 64 24.84 -3.11 2.77
C GLY A 64 24.15 -2.17 3.77
N LYS A 65 22.86 -2.37 4.05
CA LYS A 65 22.06 -1.63 5.05
C LYS A 65 21.39 -2.53 6.10
N GLU A 66 21.82 -3.78 6.23
CA GLU A 66 21.21 -4.79 7.11
C GLU A 66 21.26 -4.41 8.59
N GLY A 67 22.25 -3.62 9.01
CA GLY A 67 22.38 -3.08 10.37
C GLY A 67 21.69 -1.73 10.60
N ALA A 68 20.99 -1.19 9.60
CA ALA A 68 20.28 0.07 9.76
C ALA A 68 19.05 -0.09 10.65
N THR A 69 18.67 0.98 11.36
CA THR A 69 17.44 1.00 12.15
C THR A 69 16.22 0.76 11.25
N VAL A 70 15.30 -0.10 11.70
CA VAL A 70 14.03 -0.34 11.01
C VAL A 70 13.21 0.95 10.99
N VAL A 71 12.64 1.26 9.83
CA VAL A 71 11.74 2.41 9.64
C VAL A 71 10.35 1.90 9.27
N ILE A 72 9.32 2.52 9.84
CA ILE A 72 7.92 2.27 9.51
C ILE A 72 7.39 3.48 8.74
N LEU A 73 6.86 3.24 7.55
CA LEU A 73 6.06 4.22 6.80
C LEU A 73 4.59 3.89 7.04
N GLN A 74 3.82 4.86 7.55
CA GLN A 74 2.43 4.65 7.95
C GLN A 74 1.49 5.57 7.17
N SER A 75 0.37 5.00 6.76
CA SER A 75 -0.81 5.68 6.18
C SER A 75 -2.07 4.94 6.63
N HIS A 76 -3.24 5.47 6.29
CA HIS A 76 -4.53 4.80 6.45
C HIS A 76 -5.11 4.40 5.08
N LEU A 77 -6.01 3.42 5.07
CA LEU A 77 -6.57 2.85 3.82
C LEU A 77 -7.89 3.50 3.40
N ASP A 78 -8.64 4.03 4.37
CA ASP A 78 -9.93 4.63 4.13
C ASP A 78 -9.84 6.06 3.60
N MET A 79 -10.89 6.48 2.90
CA MET A 79 -11.12 7.84 2.48
C MET A 79 -12.48 8.31 2.99
N VAL A 80 -12.56 9.60 3.31
CA VAL A 80 -13.82 10.26 3.64
C VAL A 80 -14.70 10.30 2.39
N GLN A 81 -15.96 9.88 2.52
CA GLN A 81 -16.98 10.02 1.47
C GLN A 81 -17.97 11.12 1.85
N GLU A 82 -18.52 11.82 0.85
CA GLU A 82 -19.61 12.79 0.97
C GLU A 82 -20.97 12.13 0.71
#